data_AF-A0A850I950-F1
#
_entry.id   AF-A0A850I950-F1
#
_cell.length_a   1.000
_cell.length_b   1.000
_cell.length_c   1.000
_cell.angle_alpha   90.00
_cell.angle_beta   90.00
_cell.angle_gamma   90.00
#
_symmetry.space_group_name_H-M   'P 1'
#
loop_
_entity.id
_entity.type
_entity.pdbx_description
1 polymer ?
#
loop_
_entity_poly.entity_id
_entity_poly.type
_entity_poly.pdbx_seq_one_letter_code
_entity_poly.pdbx_strand_id
1 'polypeptide(L)'
;MQPRFEGIHDSDRYDDGQPRAPLGTVLLGHRTNLEGLMWRVPQPEELGHNGTFNAFRVLKQDVAGFEEYLDQAADELLKDTRAVGELLPPGAEAKICQVLSIEGPTPRAALREIVAANLCGRWRDGTPLALSADVPDPKLVKAANFDYVGESRCPYGAHIRRSNPRGGQIVQRVANNSRRLVRRGVPYGPAYDRTQPRKPEPERGLLGNFIGANLGAQFEAMSCDWLNLGLQDPRITGSNDPVTGANDTAASWFDLPLKSGNTIRLRGLPRFVNTQGGAYAFLPSLRAIRFLGSLTT
;
A
#
# COMPACT_ATOMS: atom_id res chain seq x y z
N MET A 1 -2.74 6.76 -2.40
CA MET A 1 -3.57 7.58 -3.31
C MET A 1 -4.73 6.76 -3.85
N GLN A 2 -5.79 7.43 -4.28
CA GLN A 2 -6.96 6.83 -4.93
C GLN A 2 -6.91 7.12 -6.44
N PRO A 3 -7.45 6.22 -7.28
CA PRO A 3 -7.59 6.50 -8.70
C PRO A 3 -8.52 7.70 -8.95
N ARG A 4 -8.12 8.57 -9.88
CA ARG A 4 -9.00 9.60 -10.46
C ARG A 4 -9.71 9.01 -11.66
N PHE A 5 -10.96 9.36 -11.89
CA PHE A 5 -11.77 8.78 -12.97
C PHE A 5 -12.10 9.78 -14.08
N GLU A 6 -12.16 9.29 -15.32
CA GLU A 6 -12.68 10.03 -16.46
C GLU A 6 -14.16 10.37 -16.24
N GLY A 7 -14.56 11.59 -16.59
CA GLY A 7 -15.95 12.06 -16.39
C GLY A 7 -16.34 12.38 -14.95
N ILE A 8 -15.49 12.10 -13.95
CA ILE A 8 -15.71 12.52 -12.55
C ILE A 8 -14.90 13.78 -12.27
N HIS A 9 -15.60 14.84 -11.85
CA HIS A 9 -14.98 16.11 -11.50
C HIS A 9 -14.67 16.14 -10.01
N ASP A 10 -13.38 16.12 -9.69
CA ASP A 10 -12.89 16.39 -8.34
C ASP A 10 -12.75 17.90 -8.16
N SER A 11 -13.42 18.46 -7.14
CA SER A 11 -13.33 19.88 -6.78
C SER A 11 -11.92 20.27 -6.37
N ASP A 12 -11.20 19.36 -5.75
CA ASP A 12 -9.91 19.63 -5.11
C ASP A 12 -8.76 19.57 -6.12
N ARG A 13 -9.03 19.03 -7.32
CA ARG A 13 -8.11 18.94 -8.48
C ARG A 13 -6.68 18.52 -8.10
N TYR A 14 -6.52 17.63 -7.12
CA TYR A 14 -5.18 17.25 -6.67
C TYR A 14 -4.43 16.54 -7.81
N ASP A 15 -3.17 16.93 -7.99
CA ASP A 15 -2.30 16.34 -9.00
C ASP A 15 -1.66 15.06 -8.46
N ASP A 16 -1.80 13.96 -9.20
CA ASP A 16 -1.31 12.63 -8.79
C ASP A 16 -0.28 12.01 -9.75
N GLY A 17 0.06 12.72 -10.83
CA GLY A 17 1.01 12.26 -11.86
C GLY A 17 0.55 11.03 -12.67
N GLN A 18 -0.61 10.45 -12.35
CA GLN A 18 -1.14 9.26 -12.99
C GLN A 18 -2.25 9.62 -14.00
N PRO A 19 -2.40 8.83 -15.08
CA PRO A 19 -3.51 9.01 -16.00
C PRO A 19 -4.83 8.77 -15.27
N ARG A 20 -5.89 9.49 -15.68
CA ARG A 20 -7.25 9.19 -15.21
C ARG A 20 -7.63 7.77 -15.65
N ALA A 21 -8.35 7.07 -14.79
CA ALA A 21 -8.88 5.75 -15.07
C ALA A 21 -10.26 5.87 -15.73
N PRO A 22 -10.59 5.05 -16.73
CA PRO A 22 -11.93 4.97 -17.25
C PRO A 22 -12.84 4.33 -16.19
N LEU A 23 -14.14 4.63 -16.28
CA LEU A 23 -15.12 4.20 -15.28
C LEU A 23 -15.20 2.67 -15.14
N GLY A 24 -14.86 1.90 -16.17
CA GLY A 24 -14.81 0.43 -16.13
C GLY A 24 -13.73 -0.13 -15.22
N THR A 25 -12.88 0.71 -14.64
CA THR A 25 -11.99 0.33 -13.54
C THR A 25 -12.78 0.04 -12.25
N VAL A 26 -13.93 0.69 -12.05
CA VAL A 26 -14.74 0.53 -10.83
C VAL A 26 -16.20 0.15 -11.10
N LEU A 27 -16.79 0.51 -12.24
CA LEU A 27 -18.18 0.22 -12.56
C LEU A 27 -18.32 -0.80 -13.70
N LEU A 28 -19.27 -1.70 -13.59
CA LEU A 28 -19.70 -2.57 -14.70
C LEU A 28 -20.47 -1.75 -15.76
N GLY A 29 -20.35 -2.17 -17.03
CA GLY A 29 -20.99 -1.50 -18.18
C GLY A 29 -20.14 -0.37 -18.81
N HIS A 30 -18.92 -0.14 -18.32
CA HIS A 30 -18.03 0.92 -18.80
C HIS A 30 -16.71 0.38 -19.35
N ARG A 31 -16.07 1.18 -20.22
CA ARG A 31 -14.76 0.87 -20.81
C ARG A 31 -13.69 0.69 -19.74
N THR A 32 -12.83 -0.30 -19.92
CA THR A 32 -11.73 -0.60 -19.02
C THR A 32 -10.41 0.01 -19.53
N ASN A 33 -9.36 -0.07 -18.72
CA ASN A 33 -8.00 0.28 -19.14
C ASN A 33 -7.36 -0.76 -20.08
N LEU A 34 -8.03 -1.88 -20.32
CA LEU A 34 -7.58 -2.95 -21.20
C LEU A 34 -8.26 -2.77 -22.55
N GLU A 35 -7.45 -2.67 -23.61
CA GLU A 35 -7.93 -2.37 -24.96
C GLU A 35 -8.97 -3.39 -25.43
N GLY A 36 -10.11 -2.88 -25.93
CA GLY A 36 -11.21 -3.72 -26.42
C GLY A 36 -11.97 -4.50 -25.33
N LEU A 37 -11.60 -4.38 -24.05
CA LEU A 37 -12.20 -5.16 -22.98
C LEU A 37 -13.27 -4.37 -22.22
N MET A 38 -14.44 -5.01 -22.10
CA MET A 38 -15.54 -4.62 -21.21
C MET A 38 -15.80 -5.76 -20.23
N TRP A 39 -16.03 -5.45 -18.95
CA TRP A 39 -16.45 -6.47 -18.00
C TRP A 39 -17.87 -6.93 -18.30
N ARG A 40 -18.12 -8.23 -18.13
CA ARG A 40 -19.45 -8.82 -18.35
C ARG A 40 -20.46 -8.20 -17.38
N VAL A 41 -21.55 -7.69 -17.94
CA VAL A 41 -22.73 -7.24 -17.18
C VAL A 41 -23.73 -8.41 -17.15
N PRO A 42 -24.20 -8.85 -15.96
CA PRO A 42 -25.29 -9.81 -15.86
C PRO A 42 -26.56 -9.35 -16.59
N GLN A 43 -27.36 -10.30 -17.07
CA GLN A 43 -28.69 -10.02 -17.62
C GLN A 43 -29.77 -10.33 -16.57
N PRO A 44 -30.84 -9.51 -16.47
CA PRO A 44 -31.08 -8.28 -17.23
C PRO A 44 -30.10 -7.15 -16.86
N GLU A 45 -29.82 -6.26 -17.81
CA GLU A 45 -28.82 -5.19 -17.68
C GLU A 45 -29.03 -4.33 -16.41
N GLU A 46 -30.29 -4.12 -16.03
CA GLU A 46 -30.72 -3.43 -14.82
C GLU A 46 -29.98 -3.90 -13.57
N LEU A 47 -29.69 -5.21 -13.45
CA LEU A 47 -29.06 -5.80 -12.27
C LEU A 47 -27.58 -5.45 -12.16
N GLY A 48 -26.90 -5.30 -13.30
CA GLY A 48 -25.44 -5.25 -13.36
C GLY A 48 -24.88 -3.87 -13.67
N HIS A 49 -25.53 -3.12 -14.56
CA HIS A 49 -25.00 -1.87 -15.08
C HIS A 49 -24.84 -0.82 -13.95
N ASN A 50 -23.70 -0.12 -13.94
CA ASN A 50 -23.26 0.78 -12.86
C ASN A 50 -23.11 0.11 -11.48
N GLY A 51 -23.14 -1.21 -11.39
CA GLY A 51 -22.75 -1.94 -10.19
C GLY A 51 -21.23 -2.06 -10.05
N THR A 52 -20.76 -2.45 -8.88
CA THR A 52 -19.33 -2.68 -8.59
C THR A 52 -19.17 -3.82 -7.59
N PHE A 53 -17.96 -4.34 -7.43
CA PHE A 53 -17.66 -5.35 -6.43
C PHE A 53 -16.84 -4.74 -5.29
N ASN A 54 -17.05 -5.27 -4.09
CA ASN A 54 -16.29 -4.94 -2.89
C ASN A 54 -15.66 -6.21 -2.31
N ALA A 55 -14.34 -6.20 -2.20
CA ALA A 55 -13.63 -7.11 -1.33
C ALA A 55 -13.56 -6.52 0.08
N PHE A 56 -14.40 -7.03 0.97
CA PHE A 56 -14.36 -6.70 2.38
C PHE A 56 -13.38 -7.61 3.12
N ARG A 57 -12.56 -7.02 4.00
CA ARG A 57 -11.60 -7.75 4.84
C ARG A 57 -11.58 -7.18 6.26
N VAL A 58 -11.59 -8.07 7.24
CA VAL A 58 -11.22 -7.76 8.63
C VAL A 58 -9.75 -8.09 8.79
N LEU A 59 -8.89 -7.07 8.83
CA LEU A 59 -7.44 -7.20 8.86
C LEU A 59 -6.94 -6.86 10.26
N LYS A 60 -6.66 -7.87 11.08
CA LYS A 60 -6.02 -7.71 12.39
C LYS A 60 -4.56 -7.29 12.23
N GLN A 61 -4.11 -6.31 12.99
CA GLN A 61 -2.75 -5.76 12.92
C GLN A 61 -1.99 -6.00 14.22
N ASP A 62 -0.85 -6.67 14.12
CA ASP A 62 0.13 -6.80 15.20
C ASP A 62 1.07 -5.59 15.21
N VAL A 63 0.57 -4.49 15.77
CA VAL A 63 1.32 -3.23 15.86
C VAL A 63 2.51 -3.35 16.82
N ALA A 64 2.37 -4.12 17.90
CA ALA A 64 3.47 -4.35 18.84
C ALA A 64 4.61 -5.12 18.18
N GLY A 65 4.30 -6.21 17.46
CA GLY A 65 5.29 -6.96 16.70
C GLY A 65 5.93 -6.14 15.57
N PHE A 66 5.19 -5.23 14.94
CA PHE A 66 5.76 -4.29 13.98
C PHE A 66 6.78 -3.35 14.63
N GLU A 67 6.45 -2.71 15.75
CA GLU A 67 7.38 -1.83 16.46
C GLU A 67 8.62 -2.58 16.99
N GLU A 68 8.44 -3.81 17.49
CA GLU A 68 9.56 -4.68 17.90
C GLU A 68 10.47 -5.05 16.73
N TYR A 69 9.90 -5.35 15.56
CA TYR A 69 10.70 -5.60 14.35
C TYR A 69 11.52 -4.37 13.94
N LEU A 70 10.96 -3.16 14.04
CA LEU A 70 11.70 -1.93 13.76
C LEU A 70 12.88 -1.75 14.73
N ASP A 71 12.68 -2.07 16.01
CA ASP A 71 13.74 -2.07 17.01
C ASP A 71 14.88 -3.03 16.61
N GLN A 72 14.55 -4.28 16.30
CA GLN A 72 15.52 -5.29 15.87
C GLN A 72 16.26 -4.89 14.58
N ALA A 73 15.54 -4.38 13.58
CA ALA A 73 16.13 -3.96 12.32
C ALA A 73 17.08 -2.76 12.50
N ALA A 74 16.72 -1.79 13.34
CA ALA A 74 17.59 -0.65 13.65
C ALA A 74 18.86 -1.09 14.38
N ASP A 75 18.73 -2.00 15.35
CA ASP A 75 19.88 -2.55 16.09
C ASP A 75 20.83 -3.34 15.18
N GLU A 76 20.30 -4.08 14.21
CA GLU A 76 21.11 -4.79 13.22
C GLU A 76 21.84 -3.81 12.29
N LEU A 77 21.15 -2.78 11.78
CA LEU A 77 21.75 -1.77 10.91
C LEU A 77 22.90 -1.03 11.60
N LEU A 78 22.79 -0.76 12.91
CA LEU A 78 23.84 -0.08 13.67
C LEU A 78 25.15 -0.86 13.77
N LYS A 79 25.15 -2.17 13.51
CA LYS A 79 26.37 -3.00 13.49
C LYS A 79 27.24 -2.71 12.27
N ASP A 80 26.66 -2.19 11.18
CA ASP A 80 27.37 -1.80 9.96
C ASP A 80 27.41 -0.27 9.82
N THR A 81 28.52 0.32 10.27
CA THR A 81 28.71 1.78 10.24
C THR A 81 28.72 2.38 8.83
N ARG A 82 29.08 1.60 7.80
CA ARG A 82 29.07 2.05 6.41
C ARG A 82 27.64 2.18 5.89
N ALA A 83 26.83 1.16 6.15
CA ALA A 83 25.40 1.15 5.85
C ALA A 83 24.67 2.33 6.52
N VAL A 84 24.97 2.59 7.79
CA VAL A 84 24.36 3.72 8.52
C VAL A 84 24.68 5.04 7.85
N GLY A 85 25.91 5.28 7.41
CA GLY A 85 26.29 6.54 6.74
C GLY A 85 25.55 6.78 5.42
N GLU A 86 25.21 5.73 4.69
CA GLU A 86 24.44 5.84 3.43
C GLU A 86 22.94 6.02 3.66
N LEU A 87 22.38 5.37 4.69
CA LEU A 87 20.96 5.43 5.03
C LEU A 87 20.59 6.70 5.81
N LEU A 88 21.47 7.10 6.73
CA LEU A 88 21.26 8.19 7.69
C LEU A 88 22.44 9.17 7.60
N PRO A 89 22.38 10.15 6.68
CA PRO A 89 23.40 11.19 6.59
C PRO A 89 23.53 11.96 7.91
N PRO A 90 24.72 12.48 8.25
CA PRO A 90 24.92 13.24 9.49
C PRO A 90 23.91 14.38 9.65
N GLY A 91 23.22 14.44 10.79
CA GLY A 91 22.22 15.46 11.12
C GLY A 91 20.80 15.16 10.61
N ALA A 92 20.62 14.11 9.79
CA ALA A 92 19.28 13.68 9.37
C ALA A 92 18.46 13.14 10.54
N GLU A 93 19.09 12.54 11.54
CA GLU A 93 18.44 11.99 12.73
C GLU A 93 17.70 13.06 13.52
N ALA A 94 18.29 14.24 13.69
CA ALA A 94 17.66 15.37 14.37
C ALA A 94 16.40 15.82 13.62
N LYS A 95 16.48 15.93 12.28
CA LYS A 95 15.34 16.34 11.46
C LYS A 95 14.22 15.29 11.45
N ILE A 96 14.55 14.01 11.29
CA ILE A 96 13.58 12.90 11.32
C ILE A 96 12.83 12.93 12.66
N CYS A 97 13.57 12.97 13.77
CA CYS A 97 12.97 12.95 15.10
C CYS A 97 12.15 14.22 15.37
N GLN A 98 12.62 15.39 14.94
CA GLN A 98 11.87 16.64 15.07
C GLN A 98 10.52 16.58 14.33
N VAL A 99 10.54 16.22 13.04
CA VAL A 99 9.31 16.19 12.22
C VAL A 99 8.32 15.15 12.74
N LEU A 100 8.81 13.99 13.17
CA LEU A 100 7.99 12.90 13.68
C LEU A 100 7.68 13.00 15.18
N SER A 101 8.06 14.10 15.83
CA SER A 101 7.84 14.34 17.26
C SER A 101 8.37 13.21 18.16
N ILE A 102 9.58 12.71 17.86
CA ILE A 102 10.26 11.67 18.62
C ILE A 102 11.17 12.31 19.66
N GLU A 103 10.92 12.00 20.94
CA GLU A 103 11.76 12.43 22.05
C GLU A 103 13.09 11.66 22.07
N GLY A 104 14.19 12.37 22.40
CA GLY A 104 15.53 11.77 22.48
C GLY A 104 16.08 11.36 21.10
N PRO A 105 16.48 12.32 20.24
CA PRO A 105 16.97 12.01 18.90
C PRO A 105 18.23 11.15 18.99
N THR A 106 18.15 9.94 18.45
CA THR A 106 19.27 9.01 18.36
C THR A 106 19.33 8.40 16.95
N PRO A 107 20.52 7.97 16.48
CA PRO A 107 20.62 7.24 15.22
C PRO A 107 19.70 6.02 15.17
N ARG A 108 19.61 5.28 16.29
CA ARG A 108 18.67 4.15 16.45
C ARG A 108 17.22 4.56 16.18
N ALA A 109 16.75 5.62 16.83
CA ALA A 109 15.38 6.10 16.66
C ALA A 109 15.08 6.52 15.21
N ALA A 110 16.03 7.20 14.56
CA ALA A 110 15.91 7.59 13.16
C ALA A 110 15.93 6.37 12.20
N LEU A 111 16.78 5.38 12.45
CA LEU A 111 16.85 4.14 11.65
C LEU A 111 15.55 3.34 11.72
N ARG A 112 14.89 3.26 12.88
CA ARG A 112 13.54 2.65 13.00
C ARG A 112 12.57 3.26 12.00
N GLU A 113 12.59 4.59 11.89
CA GLU A 113 11.69 5.33 11.01
C GLU A 113 12.09 5.24 9.53
N ILE A 114 13.39 5.17 9.23
CA ILE A 114 13.88 4.86 7.87
C ILE A 114 13.38 3.47 7.45
N VAL A 115 13.50 2.46 8.30
CA VAL A 115 12.99 1.11 8.01
C VAL A 115 11.49 1.16 7.78
N ALA A 116 10.72 1.73 8.72
CA ALA A 116 9.26 1.84 8.58
C ALA A 116 8.85 2.57 7.29
N ALA A 117 9.52 3.67 6.97
CA ALA A 117 9.25 4.44 5.76
C ALA A 117 9.54 3.63 4.50
N ASN A 118 10.61 2.82 4.49
CA ASN A 118 10.98 1.96 3.37
C ASN A 118 10.01 0.79 3.18
N LEU A 119 9.60 0.12 4.26
CA LEU A 119 8.59 -0.94 4.19
C LEU A 119 7.27 -0.41 3.62
N CYS A 120 6.85 0.78 4.04
CA CYS A 120 5.59 1.39 3.59
C CYS A 120 5.70 2.08 2.22
N GLY A 121 6.84 2.68 1.91
CA GLY A 121 7.08 3.62 0.79
C GLY A 121 6.70 5.08 1.10
N ARG A 122 6.35 5.38 2.36
CA ARG A 122 6.10 6.73 2.89
C ARG A 122 6.54 6.80 4.34
N TRP A 123 7.03 7.96 4.76
CA TRP A 123 7.21 8.30 6.17
C TRP A 123 5.88 8.29 6.92
N ARG A 124 5.92 8.17 8.26
CA ARG A 124 4.70 8.11 9.08
C ARG A 124 3.81 9.34 8.98
N ASP A 125 4.39 10.51 8.73
CA ASP A 125 3.66 11.74 8.47
C ASP A 125 2.93 11.75 7.10
N GLY A 126 3.30 10.83 6.20
CA GLY A 126 2.75 10.70 4.86
C GLY A 126 3.69 11.16 3.74
N THR A 127 4.85 11.75 4.03
CA THR A 127 5.81 12.17 2.99
C THR A 127 6.23 10.96 2.14
N PRO A 128 6.11 11.01 0.80
CA PRO A 128 6.50 9.90 -0.06
C PRO A 128 8.01 9.77 -0.21
N LEU A 129 8.54 8.56 -0.05
CA LEU A 129 9.98 8.30 -0.22
C LEU A 129 10.47 8.61 -1.64
N ALA A 130 9.59 8.51 -2.63
CA ALA A 130 9.92 8.87 -4.01
C ALA A 130 10.28 10.37 -4.17
N LEU A 131 9.81 11.24 -3.27
CA LEU A 131 10.12 12.68 -3.29
C LEU A 131 11.12 13.10 -2.21
N SER A 132 11.11 12.45 -1.05
CA SER A 132 12.03 12.75 0.04
C SER A 132 12.44 11.46 0.75
N ALA A 133 13.52 10.85 0.26
CA ALA A 133 13.98 9.54 0.75
C ALA A 133 14.84 9.62 2.02
N ASP A 134 15.54 10.74 2.25
CA ASP A 134 16.48 10.86 3.39
C ASP A 134 15.78 11.34 4.67
N VAL A 135 14.76 12.19 4.55
CA VAL A 135 14.07 12.81 5.70
C VAL A 135 12.59 13.06 5.37
N PRO A 136 11.67 13.03 6.36
CA PRO A 136 10.30 13.50 6.16
C PRO A 136 10.27 15.00 5.88
N ASP A 137 9.26 15.43 5.12
CA ASP A 137 9.04 16.82 4.73
C ASP A 137 7.55 17.12 4.82
N PRO A 138 7.11 17.89 5.85
CA PRO A 138 5.73 18.27 6.05
C PRO A 138 5.06 18.94 4.84
N LYS A 139 5.84 19.60 3.97
CA LYS A 139 5.31 20.23 2.74
C LYS A 139 4.84 19.20 1.72
N LEU A 140 5.34 17.98 1.81
CA LEU A 140 5.09 16.88 0.86
C LEU A 140 4.11 15.83 1.38
N VAL A 141 3.53 15.99 2.58
CA VAL A 141 2.60 15.02 3.18
C VAL A 141 1.41 14.71 2.27
N LYS A 142 0.83 15.73 1.65
CA LYS A 142 -0.28 15.60 0.70
C LYS A 142 0.19 15.32 -0.74
N ALA A 143 1.50 15.21 -0.97
CA ALA A 143 2.04 15.03 -2.30
C ALA A 143 1.64 13.66 -2.87
N ALA A 144 1.05 13.79 -4.05
CA ALA A 144 0.41 12.75 -4.81
C ALA A 144 1.14 12.57 -6.15
N ASN A 145 1.48 13.69 -6.79
CA ASN A 145 2.26 13.74 -8.02
C ASN A 145 3.71 13.31 -7.80
N PHE A 146 3.97 12.03 -8.05
CA PHE A 146 5.30 11.44 -8.12
C PHE A 146 5.26 10.15 -8.93
N ASP A 147 6.43 9.65 -9.32
CA ASP A 147 6.57 8.36 -9.97
C ASP A 147 7.79 7.62 -9.42
N TYR A 148 7.99 6.37 -9.85
CA TYR A 148 9.16 5.55 -9.54
C TYR A 148 10.10 5.36 -10.74
N VAL A 149 9.94 6.17 -11.79
CA VAL A 149 10.87 6.26 -12.92
C VAL A 149 12.08 7.12 -12.53
N GLY A 150 13.24 6.85 -13.14
CA GLY A 150 14.46 7.61 -12.88
C GLY A 150 15.08 7.26 -11.52
N GLU A 151 15.46 8.29 -10.76
CA GLU A 151 16.26 8.18 -9.53
C GLU A 151 15.44 7.95 -8.25
N SER A 152 14.18 7.50 -8.37
CA SER A 152 13.36 7.21 -7.18
C SER A 152 14.01 6.15 -6.29
N ARG A 153 14.34 6.54 -5.05
CA ARG A 153 14.88 5.66 -4.01
C ARG A 153 13.82 4.89 -3.22
N CYS A 154 12.54 4.99 -3.56
CA CYS A 154 11.50 4.14 -2.95
C CYS A 154 11.76 2.66 -3.30
N PRO A 155 11.89 1.73 -2.34
CA PRO A 155 12.20 0.33 -2.61
C PRO A 155 11.17 -0.36 -3.52
N TYR A 156 11.62 -1.28 -4.38
CA TYR A 156 10.71 -2.11 -5.21
C TYR A 156 9.71 -2.91 -4.36
N GLY A 157 10.15 -3.39 -3.20
CA GLY A 157 9.33 -4.14 -2.26
C GLY A 157 8.40 -3.29 -1.40
N ALA A 158 8.50 -1.95 -1.46
CA ALA A 158 7.71 -1.07 -0.60
C ALA A 158 6.21 -1.23 -0.86
N HIS A 159 5.40 -1.24 0.19
CA HIS A 159 3.98 -1.56 0.12
C HIS A 159 3.21 -0.75 -0.93
N ILE A 160 3.39 0.57 -0.95
CA ILE A 160 2.70 1.42 -1.93
C ILE A 160 3.23 1.26 -3.36
N ARG A 161 4.48 0.82 -3.56
CA ARG A 161 5.07 0.58 -4.87
C ARG A 161 4.66 -0.78 -5.42
N ARG A 162 4.53 -1.80 -4.56
CA ARG A 162 3.91 -3.08 -4.92
C ARG A 162 2.43 -2.92 -5.29
N SER A 163 1.67 -2.23 -4.45
CA SER A 163 0.23 -2.05 -4.64
C SER A 163 -0.12 -1.14 -5.82
N ASN A 164 0.77 -0.23 -6.17
CA ASN A 164 0.62 0.64 -7.33
C ASN A 164 2.01 1.00 -7.88
N PRO A 165 2.50 0.31 -8.92
CA PRO A 165 3.84 0.52 -9.47
C PRO A 165 3.96 1.80 -10.31
N ARG A 166 2.88 2.55 -10.54
CA ARG A 166 2.88 3.81 -11.33
C ARG A 166 3.56 3.64 -12.69
N GLY A 167 4.46 4.52 -13.12
CA GLY A 167 5.29 4.38 -14.31
C GLY A 167 6.52 3.48 -14.10
N GLY A 168 6.72 2.94 -12.90
CA GLY A 168 7.81 1.99 -12.62
C GLY A 168 7.77 0.76 -13.54
N GLN A 169 8.95 0.28 -13.94
CA GLN A 169 9.07 -0.89 -14.80
C GLN A 169 8.50 -2.13 -14.11
N ILE A 170 7.58 -2.83 -14.77
CA ILE A 170 7.07 -4.15 -14.35
C ILE A 170 7.13 -5.16 -15.49
N VAL A 171 7.19 -6.45 -15.17
CA VAL A 171 7.23 -7.55 -16.14
C VAL A 171 5.95 -7.61 -16.98
N GLN A 172 4.80 -7.39 -16.33
CA GLN A 172 3.48 -7.40 -16.94
C GLN A 172 3.23 -6.09 -17.69
N ARG A 173 3.86 -5.91 -18.87
CA ARG A 173 3.66 -4.73 -19.73
C ARG A 173 2.16 -4.49 -19.91
N VAL A 174 1.70 -3.23 -19.74
CA VAL A 174 0.28 -2.77 -19.70
C VAL A 174 -0.42 -2.86 -18.33
N ALA A 175 0.14 -3.55 -17.34
CA ALA A 175 -0.57 -3.78 -16.07
C ALA A 175 -0.38 -2.71 -14.99
N ASN A 176 0.46 -1.70 -15.24
CA ASN A 176 0.77 -0.61 -14.30
C ASN A 176 -0.48 0.08 -13.75
N ASN A 177 -1.51 0.22 -14.58
CA ASN A 177 -2.75 0.92 -14.26
C ASN A 177 -4.00 0.03 -14.31
N SER A 178 -3.85 -1.28 -14.53
CA SER A 178 -4.99 -2.19 -14.70
C SER A 178 -5.58 -2.68 -13.38
N ARG A 179 -4.79 -2.68 -12.29
CA ARG A 179 -5.17 -3.23 -10.97
C ARG A 179 -5.61 -2.17 -9.94
N ARG A 180 -6.06 -1.00 -10.40
CA ARG A 180 -6.46 0.10 -9.52
C ARG A 180 -7.72 -0.26 -8.74
N LEU A 181 -7.75 0.09 -7.46
CA LEU A 181 -8.88 -0.14 -6.55
C LEU A 181 -9.23 1.16 -5.82
N VAL A 182 -10.51 1.35 -5.53
CA VAL A 182 -10.96 2.38 -4.57
C VAL A 182 -10.93 1.77 -3.17
N ARG A 183 -10.17 2.39 -2.27
CA ARG A 183 -10.05 1.92 -0.88
C ARG A 183 -10.87 2.77 0.07
N ARG A 184 -11.77 2.17 0.84
CA ARG A 184 -12.57 2.81 1.90
C ARG A 184 -12.38 2.04 3.22
N GLY A 185 -11.15 2.03 3.71
CA GLY A 185 -10.78 1.36 4.94
C GLY A 185 -11.02 2.24 6.17
N VAL A 186 -11.38 1.61 7.30
CA VAL A 186 -11.56 2.27 8.60
C VAL A 186 -10.84 1.45 9.69
N PRO A 187 -10.00 2.06 10.54
CA PRO A 187 -9.39 1.35 11.67
C PRO A 187 -10.43 0.85 12.67
N TYR A 188 -10.14 -0.24 13.36
CA TYR A 188 -10.91 -0.72 14.51
C TYR A 188 -10.00 -1.04 15.69
N GLY A 189 -10.57 -1.03 16.89
CA GLY A 189 -9.83 -1.21 18.15
C GLY A 189 -9.14 0.07 18.62
N PRO A 190 -8.58 0.05 19.84
CA PRO A 190 -7.90 1.20 20.41
C PRO A 190 -6.56 1.46 19.71
N ALA A 191 -6.18 2.75 19.64
CA ALA A 191 -4.86 3.17 19.20
C ALA A 191 -3.76 2.49 20.04
N TYR A 192 -2.64 2.15 19.40
CA TYR A 192 -1.47 1.63 20.10
C TYR A 192 -0.68 2.77 20.71
N ASP A 193 -0.39 2.68 22.01
CA ASP A 193 0.48 3.61 22.73
C ASP A 193 1.78 2.89 23.08
N ARG A 194 2.88 3.29 22.42
CA ARG A 194 4.20 2.68 22.64
C ARG A 194 4.77 3.01 24.02
N THR A 195 4.34 4.10 24.65
CA THR A 195 4.81 4.49 25.99
C THR A 195 4.14 3.68 27.09
N GLN A 196 2.97 3.10 26.80
CA GLN A 196 2.17 2.32 27.73
C GLN A 196 1.66 1.03 27.06
N PRO A 197 2.57 0.08 26.72
CA PRO A 197 2.18 -1.18 26.12
C PRO A 197 1.29 -1.99 27.08
N ARG A 198 0.19 -2.55 26.58
CA ARG A 198 -0.80 -3.28 27.38
C ARG A 198 -0.55 -4.79 27.28
N LYS A 199 -0.72 -5.52 28.37
CA LYS A 199 -0.63 -7.00 28.38
C LYS A 199 -1.87 -7.60 29.06
N PRO A 200 -2.72 -8.38 28.34
CA PRO A 200 -2.65 -8.67 26.91
C PRO A 200 -2.93 -7.42 26.05
N GLU A 201 -2.31 -7.37 24.88
CA GLU A 201 -2.56 -6.30 23.89
C GLU A 201 -4.01 -6.42 23.38
N PRO A 202 -4.82 -5.33 23.42
CA PRO A 202 -6.17 -5.36 22.87
C PRO A 202 -6.13 -5.51 21.35
N GLU A 203 -7.15 -6.17 20.80
CA GLU A 203 -7.25 -6.35 19.36
C GLU A 203 -7.47 -5.02 18.63
N ARG A 204 -6.79 -4.87 17.49
CA ARG A 204 -6.87 -3.72 16.60
C ARG A 204 -6.60 -4.11 15.16
N GLY A 205 -7.00 -3.26 14.24
CA GLY A 205 -6.67 -3.43 12.83
C GLY A 205 -7.43 -2.51 11.89
N LEU A 206 -7.70 -3.02 10.69
CA LEU A 206 -8.38 -2.31 9.62
C LEU A 206 -9.58 -3.12 9.10
N LEU A 207 -10.75 -2.50 9.05
CA LEU A 207 -11.87 -2.94 8.23
C LEU A 207 -11.64 -2.40 6.81
N GLY A 208 -11.16 -3.26 5.92
CA GLY A 208 -10.81 -2.90 4.56
C GLY A 208 -11.97 -3.09 3.58
N ASN A 209 -12.34 -2.04 2.86
CA ASN A 209 -13.16 -2.14 1.65
C ASN A 209 -12.31 -1.82 0.44
N PHE A 210 -12.20 -2.78 -0.48
CA PHE A 210 -11.43 -2.67 -1.72
C PHE A 210 -12.37 -2.85 -2.91
N ILE A 211 -12.68 -1.75 -3.58
CA ILE A 211 -13.78 -1.65 -4.53
C ILE A 211 -13.23 -1.59 -5.96
N GLY A 212 -13.81 -2.38 -6.86
CA GLY A 212 -13.38 -2.49 -8.26
C GLY A 212 -14.42 -3.20 -9.12
N ALA A 213 -14.29 -3.12 -10.44
CA ALA A 213 -15.21 -3.74 -11.38
C ALA A 213 -14.98 -5.25 -11.57
N ASN A 214 -13.80 -5.76 -11.24
CA ASN A 214 -13.46 -7.18 -11.32
C ASN A 214 -12.47 -7.58 -10.22
N LEU A 215 -12.94 -8.35 -9.24
CA LEU A 215 -12.12 -8.76 -8.10
C LEU A 215 -10.97 -9.68 -8.50
N GLY A 216 -11.17 -10.58 -9.47
CA GLY A 216 -10.13 -11.49 -9.93
C GLY A 216 -8.98 -10.74 -10.61
N ALA A 217 -9.31 -9.87 -11.57
CA ALA A 217 -8.32 -9.12 -12.34
C ALA A 217 -7.66 -7.98 -11.56
N GLN A 218 -8.30 -7.48 -10.49
CA GLN A 218 -7.80 -6.33 -9.72
C GLN A 218 -7.36 -6.73 -8.31
N PHE A 219 -8.30 -7.06 -7.42
CA PHE A 219 -8.01 -7.31 -6.01
C PHE A 219 -7.17 -8.56 -5.78
N GLU A 220 -7.58 -9.70 -6.36
CA GLU A 220 -6.87 -10.98 -6.19
C GLU A 220 -5.56 -10.99 -6.94
N ALA A 221 -5.53 -10.53 -8.20
CA ALA A 221 -4.28 -10.43 -8.93
C ALA A 221 -3.27 -9.51 -8.24
N MET A 222 -3.70 -8.38 -7.66
CA MET A 222 -2.80 -7.54 -6.85
C MET A 222 -2.35 -8.27 -5.57
N SER A 223 -3.29 -8.84 -4.81
CA SER A 223 -2.97 -9.44 -3.51
C SER A 223 -2.09 -10.68 -3.65
N CYS A 224 -2.39 -11.57 -4.59
CA CYS A 224 -1.65 -12.79 -4.83
C CYS A 224 -0.35 -12.52 -5.59
N ASP A 225 -0.43 -11.96 -6.80
CA ASP A 225 0.74 -11.84 -7.68
C ASP A 225 1.70 -10.78 -7.13
N TRP A 226 1.16 -9.63 -6.69
CA TRP A 226 2.00 -8.49 -6.35
C TRP A 226 2.37 -8.41 -4.88
N LEU A 227 1.41 -8.66 -3.98
CA LEU A 227 1.66 -8.56 -2.53
C LEU A 227 2.22 -9.85 -1.95
N ASN A 228 1.86 -11.04 -2.42
CA ASN A 228 2.39 -12.29 -1.84
C ASN A 228 3.54 -12.93 -2.63
N LEU A 229 3.77 -12.52 -3.88
CA LEU A 229 4.80 -13.16 -4.71
C LEU A 229 5.78 -12.20 -5.36
N GLY A 230 5.46 -10.91 -5.46
CA GLY A 230 6.35 -9.93 -6.09
C GLY A 230 6.51 -10.12 -7.59
N LEU A 231 5.57 -10.79 -8.28
CA LEU A 231 5.68 -11.15 -9.70
C LEU A 231 5.73 -9.96 -10.66
N GLN A 232 5.44 -8.75 -10.17
CA GLN A 232 5.55 -7.52 -10.95
C GLN A 232 7.00 -7.18 -11.29
N ASP A 233 8.00 -7.61 -10.53
CA ASP A 233 9.39 -7.19 -10.73
C ASP A 233 10.39 -8.29 -10.31
N PRO A 234 11.31 -8.72 -11.21
CA PRO A 234 12.22 -9.84 -10.94
C PRO A 234 13.14 -9.60 -9.74
N ARG A 235 13.38 -8.36 -9.33
CA ARG A 235 14.21 -8.02 -8.17
C ARG A 235 13.56 -8.37 -6.84
N ILE A 236 12.24 -8.55 -6.83
CA ILE A 236 11.45 -8.86 -5.62
C ILE A 236 10.61 -10.13 -5.76
N THR A 237 10.71 -10.84 -6.89
CA THR A 237 10.03 -12.13 -7.06
C THR A 237 10.43 -13.10 -5.94
N GLY A 238 9.44 -13.73 -5.33
CA GLY A 238 9.62 -14.64 -4.20
C GLY A 238 9.69 -13.94 -2.84
N SER A 239 9.62 -12.60 -2.78
CA SER A 239 9.36 -11.88 -1.53
C SER A 239 7.87 -11.61 -1.34
N ASN A 240 7.44 -11.62 -0.09
CA ASN A 240 6.15 -11.12 0.33
C ASN A 240 6.22 -9.60 0.56
N ASP A 241 5.08 -8.93 0.49
CA ASP A 241 4.93 -7.53 0.85
C ASP A 241 5.26 -7.38 2.33
N PRO A 242 6.10 -6.40 2.72
CA PRO A 242 6.61 -6.34 4.08
C PRO A 242 5.56 -5.97 5.12
N VAL A 243 4.38 -5.49 4.71
CA VAL A 243 3.32 -5.03 5.62
C VAL A 243 2.18 -6.03 5.68
N THR A 244 1.60 -6.34 4.52
CA THR A 244 0.38 -7.14 4.38
C THR A 244 0.61 -8.54 3.83
N GLY A 245 1.83 -8.82 3.37
CA GLY A 245 2.18 -10.10 2.77
C GLY A 245 2.15 -11.25 3.78
N ALA A 246 1.96 -12.46 3.26
CA ALA A 246 1.91 -13.70 4.00
C ALA A 246 3.28 -14.17 4.52
N ASN A 247 4.01 -13.29 5.21
CA ASN A 247 5.39 -13.51 5.65
C ASN A 247 5.53 -14.70 6.61
N ASP A 248 6.67 -15.37 6.49
CA ASP A 248 7.20 -16.38 7.40
C ASP A 248 8.63 -15.96 7.76
N THR A 249 8.97 -15.95 9.04
CA THR A 249 10.25 -15.38 9.52
C THR A 249 11.47 -16.14 9.02
N ALA A 250 11.34 -17.42 8.64
CA ALA A 250 12.47 -18.18 8.13
C ALA A 250 12.80 -17.83 6.67
N ALA A 251 11.80 -17.41 5.89
CA ALA A 251 11.94 -17.14 4.45
C ALA A 251 11.85 -15.65 4.08
N SER A 252 11.27 -14.79 4.92
CA SER A 252 10.99 -13.41 4.57
C SER A 252 12.25 -12.54 4.47
N TRP A 253 12.22 -11.63 3.50
CA TRP A 253 13.30 -10.66 3.27
C TRP A 253 12.78 -9.39 2.59
N PHE A 254 13.53 -8.30 2.76
CA PHE A 254 13.26 -7.00 2.15
C PHE A 254 14.57 -6.26 1.87
N ASP A 255 14.72 -5.72 0.66
CA ASP A 255 15.93 -4.99 0.27
C ASP A 255 15.76 -3.47 0.44
N LEU A 256 16.56 -2.89 1.33
CA LEU A 256 16.73 -1.45 1.51
C LEU A 256 17.73 -0.89 0.49
N PRO A 257 17.35 0.06 -0.37
CA PRO A 257 18.26 0.68 -1.32
C PRO A 257 19.20 1.68 -0.64
N LEU A 258 20.47 1.66 -1.04
CA LEU A 258 21.50 2.61 -0.63
C LEU A 258 21.78 3.64 -1.73
N LYS A 259 22.45 4.75 -1.35
CA LYS A 259 22.84 5.82 -2.28
C LYS A 259 23.85 5.34 -3.33
N SER A 260 24.69 4.37 -2.97
CA SER A 260 25.62 3.71 -3.88
C SER A 260 24.95 2.84 -4.96
N GLY A 261 23.64 2.59 -4.87
CA GLY A 261 22.92 1.64 -5.74
C GLY A 261 22.97 0.19 -5.24
N ASN A 262 23.72 -0.09 -4.18
CA ASN A 262 23.68 -1.36 -3.46
C ASN A 262 22.42 -1.49 -2.60
N THR A 263 22.20 -2.67 -2.03
CA THR A 263 21.07 -2.93 -1.13
C THR A 263 21.51 -3.62 0.16
N ILE A 264 20.82 -3.31 1.26
CA ILE A 264 20.91 -4.08 2.50
C ILE A 264 19.67 -4.95 2.63
N ARG A 265 19.85 -6.25 2.82
CA ARG A 265 18.75 -7.18 2.97
C ARG A 265 18.35 -7.31 4.44
N LEU A 266 17.19 -6.78 4.78
CA LEU A 266 16.49 -7.13 6.01
C LEU A 266 15.89 -8.54 5.89
N ARG A 267 15.88 -9.29 6.99
CA ARG A 267 15.33 -10.64 7.08
C ARG A 267 14.40 -10.76 8.28
N GLY A 268 13.70 -11.89 8.40
CA GLY A 268 12.96 -12.22 9.60
C GLY A 268 11.72 -11.35 9.85
N LEU A 269 11.15 -10.76 8.79
CA LEU A 269 9.87 -10.06 8.89
C LEU A 269 8.79 -11.06 9.32
N PRO A 270 8.11 -10.87 10.45
CA PRO A 270 6.95 -11.66 10.80
C PRO A 270 5.72 -11.21 10.00
N ARG A 271 4.62 -11.92 10.18
CA ARG A 271 3.33 -11.52 9.61
C ARG A 271 2.65 -10.49 10.51
N PHE A 272 2.72 -9.22 10.12
CA PHE A 272 2.09 -8.11 10.87
C PHE A 272 0.58 -8.02 10.68
N VAL A 273 0.04 -8.54 9.57
CA VAL A 273 -1.39 -8.43 9.25
C VAL A 273 -2.00 -9.81 9.03
N ASN A 274 -3.08 -10.09 9.77
CA ASN A 274 -3.83 -11.34 9.67
C ASN A 274 -5.26 -11.07 9.23
N THR A 275 -5.71 -11.72 8.14
CA THR A 275 -7.12 -11.67 7.74
C THR A 275 -7.94 -12.56 8.67
N GLN A 276 -8.84 -11.98 9.45
CA GLN A 276 -9.74 -12.70 10.38
C GLN A 276 -11.06 -13.10 9.71
N GLY A 277 -11.43 -12.41 8.63
CA GLY A 277 -12.65 -12.66 7.90
C GLY A 277 -12.76 -11.76 6.68
N GLY A 278 -13.71 -12.06 5.81
CA GLY A 278 -13.95 -11.26 4.63
C GLY A 278 -15.18 -11.71 3.87
N ALA A 279 -15.59 -10.88 2.92
CA ALA A 279 -16.68 -11.18 2.01
C ALA A 279 -16.38 -10.59 0.63
N TYR A 280 -16.88 -11.25 -0.41
CA TYR A 280 -17.04 -10.65 -1.72
C TYR A 280 -18.50 -10.27 -1.90
N ALA A 281 -18.73 -8.97 -2.03
CA ALA A 281 -20.06 -8.41 -2.17
C ALA A 281 -20.18 -7.71 -3.52
N PHE A 282 -21.37 -7.78 -4.10
CA PHE A 282 -21.77 -6.91 -5.19
C PHE A 282 -22.50 -5.70 -4.62
N LEU A 283 -22.10 -4.51 -5.05
CA LEU A 283 -22.73 -3.24 -4.71
C LEU A 283 -23.58 -2.83 -5.93
N PRO A 284 -24.92 -3.06 -5.89
CA PRO A 284 -25.80 -2.76 -7.02
C PRO A 284 -25.97 -1.26 -7.23
N SER A 285 -26.30 -0.87 -8.47
CA SER A 285 -26.70 0.51 -8.75
C SER A 285 -28.08 0.82 -8.18
N LEU A 286 -28.44 2.11 -8.05
CA LEU A 286 -29.79 2.50 -7.66
C LEU A 286 -30.86 1.98 -8.64
N ARG A 287 -30.52 1.84 -9.93
CA ARG A 287 -31.40 1.22 -10.95
C ARG A 287 -31.64 -0.25 -10.63
N ALA A 288 -30.59 -1.00 -10.29
CA ALA A 288 -30.71 -2.41 -9.89
C ALA A 288 -31.58 -2.58 -8.65
N ILE A 289 -31.40 -1.76 -7.62
CA ILE A 289 -32.20 -1.80 -6.40
C ILE A 289 -33.68 -1.55 -6.70
N ARG A 290 -33.98 -0.53 -7.51
CA ARG A 290 -35.36 -0.22 -7.94
C ARG A 290 -35.98 -1.35 -8.76
N PHE A 291 -35.21 -1.95 -9.67
CA PHE A 291 -35.67 -3.09 -10.47
C PHE A 291 -36.00 -4.29 -9.59
N LEU A 292 -35.10 -4.68 -8.68
CA LEU A 292 -35.35 -5.78 -7.74
C LEU A 292 -36.59 -5.51 -6.87
N GLY A 293 -36.78 -4.28 -6.42
CA GLY A 293 -37.98 -3.88 -5.66
C GLY A 293 -39.27 -3.85 -6.47
N SER A 294 -39.21 -3.88 -7.80
CA SER A 294 -40.38 -3.93 -8.69
C SER A 294 -40.84 -5.35 -9.04
N LEU A 295 -40.02 -6.37 -8.73
CA LEU A 295 -40.37 -7.76 -8.99
C LEU A 295 -41.44 -8.20 -7.99
N THR A 296 -42.61 -8.61 -8.50
CA THR A 296 -43.62 -9.32 -7.71
C THR A 296 -43.21 -10.77 -7.53
N THR A 297 -43.17 -11.23 -6.28
CA THR A 297 -42.94 -12.65 -5.91
C THR A 297 -44.11 -13.54 -6.27
#